data_AF-A0A373UN17-F1
#
_entry.id   AF-A0A373UN17-F1
#
_cell.length_a   1.000
_cell.length_b   1.000
_cell.length_c   1.000
_cell.angle_alpha   90.00
_cell.angle_beta   90.00
_cell.angle_gamma   90.00
#
_symmetry.space_group_name_H-M   'P 1'
#
loop_
_entity.id
_entity.type
_entity.pdbx_description
1 polymer ?
#
loop_
_entity_poly.entity_id
_entity_poly.type
_entity_poly.pdbx_seq_one_letter_code
_entity_poly.pdbx_strand_id
1 'polypeptide(L)'
;MKLKDVLLITNNNKGTEYKYLSSMEDYMAILLRAFEGSETELAHAVQELCQTKENSQYAEVYLAANKTFHARFCSDEWELKDFLGGNHKMTEEEVSFDKDRCTKECLDVLTAYNMDHEGHPLIGKLHYEKMEYDFRQGEVLHNLNGSDYSVLMVLNQNDLFLMALKSGQFLIAEGTRAYARYPKEEIYPEDSIVRGIEWDRGIYLGNDLSEISIDSIQKEYAAGHEAGWDENSMDEEQEC
;
A
#
# COMPACT_ATOMS: atom_id res chain seq x y z
N MET A 1 2.73 -13.61 4.43
CA MET A 1 2.37 -12.54 5.38
C MET A 1 1.85 -11.34 4.58
N LYS A 2 0.78 -10.68 5.02
CA LYS A 2 0.27 -9.46 4.38
C LYS A 2 0.93 -8.23 5.01
N LEU A 3 0.95 -7.11 4.29
CA LEU A 3 1.48 -5.83 4.79
C LEU A 3 0.90 -5.44 6.16
N LYS A 4 -0.42 -5.55 6.32
CA LYS A 4 -1.13 -5.18 7.56
C LYS A 4 -0.84 -6.09 8.76
N ASP A 5 -0.13 -7.20 8.54
CA ASP A 5 0.30 -8.12 9.59
C ASP A 5 1.75 -7.85 10.03
N VAL A 6 2.48 -6.97 9.32
CA VAL A 6 3.84 -6.56 9.69
C VAL A 6 3.80 -5.59 10.86
N LEU A 7 4.64 -5.84 11.86
CA LEU A 7 4.88 -4.91 12.96
C LEU A 7 6.09 -4.02 12.68
N LEU A 8 5.91 -2.72 12.87
CA LEU A 8 6.97 -1.71 12.85
C LEU A 8 7.49 -1.55 14.28
N ILE A 9 8.74 -1.93 14.53
CA ILE A 9 9.32 -1.92 15.87
C ILE A 9 10.46 -0.91 15.95
N THR A 10 10.31 0.06 16.84
CA THR A 10 11.41 0.90 17.32
C THR A 10 11.82 0.40 18.69
N ASN A 11 13.08 0.05 18.87
CA ASN A 11 13.65 -0.36 20.16
C ASN A 11 14.69 0.66 20.61
N ASN A 12 14.57 1.16 21.83
CA ASN A 12 15.64 1.87 22.51
C ASN A 12 16.26 0.97 23.57
N ASN A 13 17.57 0.78 23.50
CA ASN A 13 18.33 0.06 24.50
C ASN A 13 19.54 0.91 24.92
N LYS A 14 19.44 1.50 26.11
CA LYS A 14 20.49 2.34 26.72
C LYS A 14 20.89 3.53 25.84
N GLY A 15 19.92 4.16 25.17
CA GLY A 15 20.15 5.30 24.30
C GLY A 15 20.44 4.92 22.85
N THR A 16 20.83 3.67 22.57
CA THR A 16 20.97 3.21 21.19
C THR A 16 19.62 2.72 20.67
N GLU A 17 19.19 3.32 19.56
CA GLU A 17 17.92 3.03 18.93
C GLU A 17 18.11 2.14 17.69
N TYR A 18 17.21 1.18 17.51
CA TYR A 18 17.16 0.28 16.36
C TYR A 18 15.74 0.16 15.84
N LYS A 19 15.59 0.12 14.52
CA LYS A 19 14.32 -0.14 13.85
C LYS A 19 14.36 -1.48 13.14
N TYR A 20 13.30 -2.27 13.23
CA TYR A 20 13.19 -3.52 12.50
C TYR A 20 11.72 -3.90 12.32
N LEU A 21 11.48 -4.86 11.43
CA LEU A 21 10.16 -5.42 11.17
C LEU A 21 10.03 -6.77 11.88
N SER A 22 8.84 -7.05 12.41
CA SER A 22 8.56 -8.31 13.09
C SER A 22 7.20 -8.88 12.71
N SER A 23 7.07 -10.19 12.79
CA SER A 23 5.77 -10.85 12.85
C SER A 23 5.17 -10.67 14.25
N MET A 24 3.86 -10.88 14.37
CA MET A 24 3.20 -10.98 15.68
C MET A 24 3.78 -12.12 16.53
N GLU A 25 4.09 -13.27 15.92
CA GLU A 25 4.61 -14.44 16.62
C GLU A 25 5.98 -14.14 17.27
N ASP A 26 6.90 -13.55 16.51
CA ASP A 26 8.23 -13.23 16.99
C ASP A 26 8.21 -12.10 18.02
N TYR A 27 7.34 -11.10 17.82
CA TYR A 27 7.18 -10.03 18.79
C TYR A 27 6.55 -10.54 20.10
N MET A 28 5.60 -11.48 20.01
CA MET A 28 5.03 -12.15 21.19
C MET A 28 6.10 -12.92 21.96
N ALA A 29 7.04 -13.58 21.30
CA ALA A 29 8.16 -14.25 21.97
C ALA A 29 9.03 -13.26 22.78
N ILE A 30 9.21 -12.04 22.26
CA ILE A 30 9.90 -10.95 22.98
C ILE A 30 9.08 -10.53 24.21
N LEU A 31 7.78 -10.28 24.05
CA LEU A 31 6.90 -9.86 25.15
C LEU A 31 6.79 -10.91 26.26
N LEU A 32 6.65 -12.19 25.89
CA LEU A 32 6.60 -13.31 26.84
C LEU A 32 7.85 -13.38 27.72
N ARG A 33 9.02 -13.15 27.13
CA ARG A 33 10.28 -13.11 27.86
C ARG A 33 10.43 -11.85 28.70
N ALA A 34 9.93 -10.72 28.19
CA ALA A 34 9.96 -9.44 28.87
C ALA A 34 9.11 -9.42 30.15
N PHE A 35 7.93 -10.01 30.10
CA PHE A 35 6.93 -10.02 31.18
C PHE A 35 6.83 -11.39 31.85
N GLU A 36 7.93 -12.13 31.91
CA GLU A 36 7.95 -13.45 32.54
C GLU A 36 7.46 -13.34 34.00
N GLY A 37 6.37 -14.06 34.32
CA GLY A 37 5.73 -14.02 35.62
C GLY A 37 4.67 -12.93 35.81
N SER A 38 4.33 -12.15 34.78
CA SER A 38 3.33 -11.08 34.81
C SER A 38 2.33 -11.18 33.65
N GLU A 39 1.32 -12.04 33.81
CA GLU A 39 0.27 -12.25 32.80
C GLU A 39 -0.53 -10.97 32.51
N THR A 40 -0.74 -10.12 33.52
CA THR A 40 -1.50 -8.87 33.39
C THR A 40 -0.77 -7.85 32.52
N GLU A 41 0.55 -7.68 32.70
CA GLU A 41 1.33 -6.74 31.88
C GLU A 41 1.47 -7.23 30.45
N LEU A 42 1.65 -8.54 30.27
CA LEU A 42 1.62 -9.16 28.94
C LEU A 42 0.27 -8.90 28.24
N ALA A 43 -0.85 -9.18 28.92
CA ALA A 43 -2.18 -8.96 28.36
C ALA A 43 -2.41 -7.49 27.99
N HIS A 44 -1.95 -6.56 28.83
CA HIS A 44 -2.03 -5.12 28.56
C HIS A 44 -1.21 -4.73 27.32
N ALA A 45 0.05 -5.15 27.24
CA ALA A 45 0.92 -4.86 26.10
C ALA A 45 0.35 -5.41 24.77
N VAL A 46 -0.21 -6.62 24.80
CA VAL A 46 -0.87 -7.22 23.63
C VAL A 46 -2.14 -6.49 23.26
N GLN A 47 -2.94 -6.06 24.24
CA GLN A 47 -4.14 -5.28 24.00
C GLN A 47 -3.80 -3.93 23.33
N GLU A 48 -2.83 -3.19 23.86
CA GLU A 48 -2.37 -1.94 23.25
C GLU A 48 -1.87 -2.16 21.82
N LEU A 49 -1.07 -3.21 21.59
CA LEU A 49 -0.60 -3.55 20.25
C LEU A 49 -1.76 -3.80 19.28
N CYS A 50 -2.76 -4.58 19.69
CA CYS A 50 -3.93 -4.86 18.86
C CYS A 50 -4.72 -3.59 18.52
N GLN A 51 -4.79 -2.62 19.43
CA GLN A 51 -5.46 -1.33 19.19
C GLN A 51 -4.75 -0.50 18.10
N THR A 52 -3.45 -0.68 17.89
CA THR A 52 -2.69 0.01 16.82
C THR A 52 -3.13 -0.37 15.41
N LYS A 53 -3.97 -1.42 15.23
CA LYS A 53 -4.60 -1.72 13.93
C LYS A 53 -5.63 -0.68 13.50
N GLU A 54 -6.25 -0.01 14.47
CA GLU A 54 -7.37 0.92 14.24
C GLU A 54 -6.98 2.37 14.47
N ASN A 55 -5.85 2.62 15.15
CA ASN A 55 -5.37 3.95 15.46
C ASN A 55 -3.93 4.15 14.97
N SER A 56 -3.51 5.41 14.82
CA SER A 56 -2.16 5.76 14.40
C SER A 56 -1.16 5.84 15.56
N GLN A 57 -1.48 5.25 16.72
CA GLN A 57 -0.65 5.28 17.92
C GLN A 57 0.29 4.07 17.96
N TYR A 58 1.30 4.17 18.81
CA TYR A 58 2.23 3.09 19.11
C TYR A 58 1.84 2.45 20.44
N ALA A 59 1.97 1.12 20.52
CA ALA A 59 2.00 0.43 21.79
C ALA A 59 3.39 0.62 22.41
N GLU A 60 3.44 1.07 23.65
CA GLU A 60 4.69 1.40 24.33
C GLU A 60 4.95 0.41 25.47
N VAL A 61 6.05 -0.32 25.36
CA VAL A 61 6.44 -1.33 26.35
C VAL A 61 7.74 -0.90 27.02
N TYR A 62 7.65 -0.62 28.32
CA TYR A 62 8.76 -0.21 29.17
C TYR A 62 9.27 -1.41 29.97
N LEU A 63 10.41 -1.97 29.59
CA LEU A 63 11.00 -3.14 30.28
C LEU A 63 11.90 -2.72 31.45
N ALA A 64 12.55 -1.57 31.31
CA ALA A 64 13.40 -0.97 32.32
C ALA A 64 13.53 0.53 32.02
N ALA A 65 14.07 1.32 32.95
CA ALA A 65 14.27 2.75 32.78
C ALA A 65 15.07 3.17 31.53
N ASN A 66 15.78 2.24 30.89
CA ASN A 66 16.58 2.44 29.69
C ASN A 66 16.31 1.40 28.59
N LYS A 67 15.15 0.73 28.63
CA LYS A 67 14.74 -0.22 27.60
C LYS A 67 13.26 -0.04 27.27
N THR A 68 13.00 0.46 26.08
CA THR A 68 11.65 0.75 25.59
C THR A 68 11.45 0.16 24.20
N PHE A 69 10.25 -0.36 23.96
CA PHE A 69 9.80 -0.78 22.63
C PHE A 69 8.57 0.05 22.25
N HIS A 70 8.59 0.64 21.07
CA HIS A 70 7.40 1.13 20.41
C HIS A 70 7.08 0.16 19.29
N ALA A 71 5.87 -0.38 19.31
CA ALA A 71 5.42 -1.35 18.33
C ALA A 71 4.06 -0.94 17.77
N ARG A 72 3.85 -1.17 16.50
CA ARG A 72 2.54 -0.99 15.87
C ARG A 72 2.37 -1.87 14.65
N PHE A 73 1.13 -2.17 14.28
CA PHE A 73 0.83 -2.72 12.96
C PHE A 73 1.03 -1.67 11.87
N CYS A 74 1.61 -2.11 10.75
CA CYS A 74 1.72 -1.30 9.55
C CYS A 74 0.32 -1.14 8.92
N SER A 75 -0.04 0.10 8.60
CA SER A 75 -1.35 0.45 8.04
C SER A 75 -1.36 0.41 6.51
N ASP A 76 -0.34 0.97 5.87
CA ASP A 76 -0.22 1.10 4.43
C ASP A 76 1.25 1.18 3.95
N GLU A 77 1.43 1.18 2.62
CA GLU A 77 2.77 1.24 2.00
C GLU A 77 3.53 2.52 2.31
N TRP A 78 2.80 3.63 2.49
CA TRP A 78 3.42 4.93 2.75
C TRP A 78 4.04 4.94 4.14
N GLU A 79 3.34 4.41 5.13
CA GLU A 79 3.85 4.27 6.49
C GLU A 79 5.06 3.33 6.57
N LEU A 80 5.04 2.23 5.80
CA LEU A 80 6.21 1.36 5.70
C LEU A 80 7.42 2.12 5.14
N LYS A 81 7.26 2.89 4.05
CA LYS A 81 8.32 3.74 3.49
C LYS A 81 8.80 4.79 4.49
N ASP A 82 7.88 5.45 5.18
CA ASP A 82 8.18 6.49 6.17
C ASP A 82 9.04 5.92 7.32
N PHE A 83 8.67 4.76 7.83
CA PHE A 83 9.40 4.05 8.87
C PHE A 83 10.81 3.62 8.43
N LEU A 84 10.95 3.05 7.22
CA LEU A 84 12.23 2.63 6.66
C LEU A 84 13.15 3.83 6.36
N GLY A 85 12.58 4.95 5.94
CA GLY A 85 13.30 6.22 5.70
C GLY A 85 13.83 6.91 6.95
N GLY A 86 13.71 6.29 8.13
CA GLY A 86 14.29 6.79 9.37
C GLY A 86 13.36 7.69 10.20
N ASN A 87 12.10 7.89 9.79
CA ASN A 87 11.10 8.61 10.59
C ASN A 87 10.57 7.75 11.74
N HIS A 88 9.81 8.32 12.68
CA HIS A 88 9.35 7.65 13.91
C HIS A 88 10.49 7.24 14.88
N LYS A 89 11.42 8.17 15.10
CA LYS A 89 12.51 8.01 16.07
C LYS A 89 12.08 8.37 17.50
N MET A 90 12.65 7.68 18.50
CA MET A 90 12.49 8.04 19.91
C MET A 90 13.52 9.08 20.37
N THR A 91 14.65 9.13 19.67
CA THR A 91 15.79 9.99 19.98
C THR A 91 16.10 10.95 18.83
N GLU A 92 16.92 11.97 19.06
CA GLU A 92 17.34 12.87 17.99
C GLU A 92 18.42 12.25 17.06
N GLU A 93 19.04 11.16 17.49
CA GLU A 93 20.11 10.47 16.76
C GLU A 93 19.61 9.81 15.47
N GLU A 94 20.54 9.54 14.54
CA GLU A 94 20.25 8.74 13.37
C GLU A 94 20.01 7.28 13.78
N VAL A 95 18.95 6.70 13.26
CA VAL A 95 18.50 5.35 13.62
C VAL A 95 18.65 4.45 12.42
N SER A 96 19.52 3.45 12.52
CA SER A 96 19.69 2.45 11.46
C SER A 96 18.60 1.39 11.50
N PHE A 97 18.12 1.00 10.33
CA PHE A 97 17.28 -0.18 10.17
C PHE A 97 18.10 -1.47 10.29
N ASP A 98 17.75 -2.32 11.26
CA ASP A 98 18.42 -3.58 11.57
C ASP A 98 17.73 -4.73 10.81
N LYS A 99 18.20 -4.94 9.58
CA LYS A 99 17.71 -6.02 8.70
C LYS A 99 17.90 -7.40 9.31
N ASP A 100 18.96 -7.63 10.06
CA ASP A 100 19.31 -8.96 10.60
C ASP A 100 18.36 -9.40 11.73
N ARG A 101 17.62 -8.45 12.32
CA ARG A 101 16.53 -8.73 13.27
C ARG A 101 15.20 -9.05 12.60
N CYS A 102 15.05 -8.72 11.32
CA CYS A 102 13.81 -8.95 10.60
C CYS A 102 13.65 -10.44 10.29
N THR A 103 12.42 -10.91 10.35
CA THR A 103 12.09 -12.27 9.90
C THR A 103 12.11 -12.32 8.37
N LYS A 104 12.35 -13.51 7.80
CA LYS A 104 12.33 -13.68 6.34
C LYS A 104 10.99 -13.20 5.76
N GLU A 105 9.88 -13.53 6.42
CA GLU A 105 8.54 -13.16 5.96
C GLU A 105 8.33 -11.64 5.90
N CYS A 106 8.87 -10.87 6.85
CA CYS A 106 8.82 -9.41 6.80
C CYS A 106 9.67 -8.85 5.65
N LEU A 107 10.84 -9.44 5.38
CA LEU A 107 11.69 -9.04 4.25
C LEU A 107 11.08 -9.42 2.89
N ASP A 108 10.36 -10.53 2.83
CA ASP A 108 9.60 -10.93 1.64
C ASP A 108 8.46 -9.95 1.35
N VAL A 109 7.82 -9.38 2.40
CA VAL A 109 6.84 -8.28 2.25
C VAL A 109 7.50 -7.05 1.63
N LEU A 110 8.68 -6.61 2.11
CA LEU A 110 9.39 -5.49 1.47
C LEU A 110 9.60 -5.72 -0.02
N THR A 111 10.02 -6.94 -0.38
CA THR A 111 10.22 -7.32 -1.78
C THR A 111 8.93 -7.24 -2.58
N ALA A 112 7.83 -7.84 -2.11
CA ALA A 112 6.52 -7.80 -2.77
C ALA A 112 6.00 -6.37 -2.99
N TYR A 113 6.34 -5.47 -2.07
CA TYR A 113 5.98 -4.05 -2.10
C TYR A 113 7.00 -3.15 -2.82
N ASN A 114 7.97 -3.74 -3.51
CA ASN A 114 9.01 -3.02 -4.27
C ASN A 114 9.86 -2.09 -3.39
N MET A 115 10.28 -2.54 -2.21
CA MET A 115 11.07 -1.75 -1.27
C MET A 115 12.33 -2.49 -0.83
N ASP A 116 13.44 -1.78 -0.70
CA ASP A 116 14.60 -2.23 0.07
C ASP A 116 14.48 -1.81 1.55
N HIS A 117 15.54 -2.05 2.32
CA HIS A 117 15.61 -1.74 3.75
C HIS A 117 15.68 -0.24 4.08
N GLU A 118 15.82 0.62 3.08
CA GLU A 118 15.75 2.09 3.19
C GLU A 118 14.43 2.64 2.62
N GLY A 119 13.53 1.75 2.14
CA GLY A 119 12.27 2.12 1.50
C GLY A 119 12.40 2.51 0.03
N HIS A 120 13.58 2.30 -0.59
CA HIS A 120 13.81 2.61 -1.99
C HIS A 120 13.29 1.52 -2.94
N PRO A 121 12.86 1.87 -4.17
CA PRO A 121 12.41 0.90 -5.16
C PRO A 121 13.45 -0.16 -5.53
N LEU A 122 13.01 -1.43 -5.65
CA LEU A 122 13.88 -2.51 -6.10
C LEU A 122 14.01 -2.51 -7.63
N ILE A 123 15.22 -2.28 -8.14
CA ILE A 123 15.46 -2.27 -9.58
C ILE A 123 15.52 -3.72 -10.10
N GLY A 124 14.58 -4.04 -11.01
CA GLY A 124 14.61 -5.27 -11.80
C GLY A 124 14.27 -6.56 -11.06
N LYS A 125 13.79 -6.49 -9.81
CA LYS A 125 13.46 -7.64 -8.96
C LYS A 125 12.02 -8.15 -9.11
N LEU A 126 11.15 -7.38 -9.74
CA LEU A 126 9.72 -7.69 -9.85
C LEU A 126 9.29 -7.99 -11.29
N HIS A 127 8.37 -8.93 -11.41
CA HIS A 127 7.62 -9.24 -12.62
C HIS A 127 6.25 -8.57 -12.56
N TYR A 128 5.79 -8.10 -13.72
CA TYR A 128 4.49 -7.46 -13.89
C TYR A 128 3.74 -8.22 -14.99
N GLU A 129 2.62 -8.81 -14.62
CA GLU A 129 1.75 -9.53 -15.53
C GLU A 129 0.51 -8.69 -15.78
N LYS A 130 0.25 -8.37 -17.05
CA LYS A 130 -0.94 -7.62 -17.46
C LYS A 130 -2.19 -8.44 -17.18
N MET A 131 -3.21 -7.79 -16.66
CA MET A 131 -4.51 -8.38 -16.38
C MET A 131 -5.57 -7.73 -17.26
N GLU A 132 -6.50 -8.54 -17.75
CA GLU A 132 -7.75 -8.02 -18.33
C GLU A 132 -8.63 -7.48 -17.21
N TYR A 133 -9.06 -6.23 -17.33
CA TYR A 133 -9.90 -5.56 -16.34
C TYR A 133 -10.78 -4.51 -16.99
N ASP A 134 -12.08 -4.58 -16.72
CA ASP A 134 -13.06 -3.60 -17.19
C ASP A 134 -13.34 -2.56 -16.09
N PHE A 135 -12.78 -1.36 -16.27
CA PHE A 135 -12.94 -0.27 -15.31
C PHE A 135 -14.39 0.25 -15.25
N ARG A 136 -14.79 0.70 -14.06
CA ARG A 136 -16.15 1.17 -13.78
C ARG A 136 -16.11 2.48 -13.02
N GLN A 137 -16.97 3.39 -13.43
CA GLN A 137 -17.22 4.61 -12.68
C GLN A 137 -17.68 4.29 -11.25
N GLY A 138 -17.11 5.02 -10.28
CA GLY A 138 -17.40 4.88 -8.85
C GLY A 138 -16.56 3.83 -8.12
N GLU A 139 -15.75 3.03 -8.80
CA GLU A 139 -14.83 2.11 -8.13
C GLU A 139 -13.61 2.82 -7.54
N VAL A 140 -12.96 2.19 -6.57
CA VAL A 140 -11.68 2.63 -6.01
C VAL A 140 -10.58 1.71 -6.53
N LEU A 141 -9.59 2.30 -7.20
CA LEU A 141 -8.45 1.61 -7.78
C LEU A 141 -7.20 1.88 -6.93
N HIS A 142 -6.48 0.81 -6.61
CA HIS A 142 -5.17 0.87 -5.99
C HIS A 142 -4.09 0.96 -7.07
N ASN A 143 -3.32 2.05 -7.10
CA ASN A 143 -2.15 2.15 -7.98
C ASN A 143 -0.94 1.50 -7.28
N LEU A 144 -0.12 0.77 -8.05
CA LEU A 144 1.09 0.09 -7.56
C LEU A 144 2.20 1.02 -7.03
N ASN A 145 2.02 2.34 -7.16
CA ASN A 145 2.78 3.38 -6.49
C ASN A 145 2.42 3.56 -5.00
N GLY A 146 1.36 2.89 -4.52
CA GLY A 146 0.87 2.90 -3.14
C GLY A 146 -0.26 3.90 -2.87
N SER A 147 -0.83 4.55 -3.89
CA SER A 147 -1.93 5.51 -3.76
C SER A 147 -3.25 4.95 -4.28
N ASP A 148 -4.35 5.32 -3.61
CA ASP A 148 -5.71 4.93 -3.99
C ASP A 148 -6.45 6.07 -4.70
N TYR A 149 -7.23 5.72 -5.71
CA TYR A 149 -7.94 6.66 -6.58
C TYR A 149 -9.39 6.24 -6.77
N SER A 150 -10.31 7.21 -6.66
CA SER A 150 -11.70 7.01 -7.07
C SER A 150 -11.85 7.28 -8.56
N VAL A 151 -12.53 6.39 -9.29
CA VAL A 151 -12.86 6.57 -10.71
C VAL A 151 -14.08 7.47 -10.81
N LEU A 152 -13.88 8.73 -11.21
CA LEU A 152 -14.96 9.67 -11.42
C LEU A 152 -15.66 9.46 -12.76
N MET A 153 -14.90 9.06 -13.78
CA MET A 153 -15.40 8.75 -15.11
C MET A 153 -14.45 7.80 -15.83
N VAL A 154 -15.01 6.85 -16.58
CA VAL A 154 -14.30 6.05 -17.57
C VAL A 154 -14.40 6.81 -18.89
N LEU A 155 -13.29 7.35 -19.39
CA LEU A 155 -13.28 8.19 -20.60
C LEU A 155 -13.26 7.32 -21.85
N ASN A 156 -12.48 6.25 -21.82
CA ASN A 156 -12.49 5.16 -22.79
C ASN A 156 -11.99 3.87 -22.11
N GLN A 157 -11.64 2.84 -22.89
CA GLN A 157 -11.22 1.55 -22.34
C GLN A 157 -10.08 1.63 -21.31
N ASN A 158 -9.11 2.55 -21.50
CA ASN A 158 -7.93 2.64 -20.63
C ASN A 158 -7.72 4.04 -20.02
N ASP A 159 -8.39 5.09 -20.53
CA ASP A 159 -8.23 6.44 -19.99
C ASP A 159 -9.29 6.73 -18.95
N LEU A 160 -8.87 7.18 -17.77
CA LEU A 160 -9.73 7.38 -16.60
C LEU A 160 -9.61 8.81 -16.09
N PHE A 161 -10.73 9.38 -15.67
CA PHE A 161 -10.73 10.57 -14.83
C PHE A 161 -10.81 10.15 -13.36
N LEU A 162 -9.77 10.48 -12.61
CA LEU A 162 -9.54 9.99 -11.26
C LEU A 162 -9.47 11.12 -10.23
N MET A 163 -9.77 10.78 -8.98
CA MET A 163 -9.47 11.60 -7.80
C MET A 163 -8.63 10.79 -6.81
N ALA A 164 -7.46 11.29 -6.47
CA ALA A 164 -6.63 10.72 -5.40
C ALA A 164 -7.34 10.86 -4.05
N LEU A 165 -7.57 9.73 -3.36
CA LEU A 165 -8.35 9.73 -2.13
C LEU A 165 -7.65 10.48 -0.98
N LYS A 166 -6.32 10.43 -0.94
CA LYS A 166 -5.53 11.04 0.16
C LYS A 166 -5.38 12.56 0.00
N SER A 167 -5.16 13.06 -1.21
CA SER A 167 -4.89 14.48 -1.46
C SER A 167 -6.08 15.25 -2.02
N GLY A 168 -7.13 14.57 -2.49
CA GLY A 168 -8.24 15.18 -3.22
C GLY A 168 -7.87 15.66 -4.62
N GLN A 169 -6.67 15.30 -5.11
CA GLN A 169 -6.18 15.76 -6.40
C GLN A 169 -6.87 15.05 -7.56
N PHE A 170 -7.37 15.84 -8.50
CA PHE A 170 -7.98 15.37 -9.73
C PHE A 170 -6.91 15.18 -10.81
N LEU A 171 -7.02 14.09 -11.57
CA LEU A 171 -6.13 13.83 -12.69
C LEU A 171 -6.80 12.99 -13.78
N ILE A 172 -6.27 13.07 -15.00
CA ILE A 172 -6.55 12.11 -16.07
C ILE A 172 -5.39 11.11 -16.10
N ALA A 173 -5.71 9.82 -16.03
CA ALA A 173 -4.77 8.72 -16.16
C ALA A 173 -4.92 8.08 -17.54
N GLU A 174 -3.97 8.34 -18.42
CA GLU A 174 -3.94 7.84 -19.80
C GLU A 174 -3.28 6.45 -19.85
N GLY A 175 -3.88 5.50 -20.57
CA GLY A 175 -3.33 4.17 -20.78
C GLY A 175 -3.31 3.30 -19.51
N THR A 176 -4.29 3.48 -18.62
CA THR A 176 -4.43 2.71 -17.39
C THR A 176 -4.58 1.23 -17.69
N ARG A 177 -3.79 0.40 -17.02
CA ARG A 177 -3.85 -1.07 -17.11
C ARG A 177 -3.75 -1.69 -15.73
N ALA A 178 -4.44 -2.81 -15.54
CA ALA A 178 -4.32 -3.63 -14.34
C ALA A 178 -3.13 -4.59 -14.46
N TYR A 179 -2.44 -4.81 -13.34
CA TYR A 179 -1.30 -5.70 -13.25
C TYR A 179 -1.36 -6.55 -11.98
N ALA A 180 -0.89 -7.78 -12.10
CA ALA A 180 -0.40 -8.56 -10.99
C ALA A 180 1.13 -8.38 -10.90
N ARG A 181 1.62 -7.95 -9.75
CA ARG A 181 3.03 -7.76 -9.45
C ARG A 181 3.50 -8.83 -8.47
N TYR A 182 4.60 -9.50 -8.80
CA TYR A 182 5.22 -10.52 -7.95
C TYR A 182 6.74 -10.50 -8.11
N PRO A 183 7.53 -11.04 -7.17
CA PRO A 183 8.98 -11.15 -7.31
C PRO A 183 9.39 -11.98 -8.55
N LYS A 184 10.63 -11.84 -9.04
CA LYS A 184 11.13 -12.56 -10.24
C LYS A 184 11.76 -13.93 -9.97
N GLU A 185 12.32 -14.16 -8.78
CA GLU A 185 12.97 -15.44 -8.43
C GLU A 185 12.14 -16.23 -7.37
N GLU A 186 11.88 -17.52 -7.62
CA GLU A 186 11.18 -18.53 -6.76
C GLU A 186 9.67 -18.83 -6.97
N ILE A 187 9.19 -19.92 -6.35
CA ILE A 187 7.78 -20.33 -6.28
C ILE A 187 7.08 -19.41 -5.28
N TYR A 188 6.03 -18.71 -5.71
CA TYR A 188 5.40 -17.69 -4.86
C TYR A 188 4.15 -18.21 -4.14
N PRO A 189 3.99 -17.88 -2.85
CA PRO A 189 2.70 -17.91 -2.20
C PRO A 189 1.76 -16.90 -2.87
N GLU A 190 0.48 -17.25 -3.00
CA GLU A 190 -0.55 -16.37 -3.57
C GLU A 190 -0.65 -15.03 -2.81
N ASP A 191 -0.32 -15.04 -1.52
CA ASP A 191 -0.27 -13.86 -0.64
C ASP A 191 0.81 -12.83 -1.02
N SER A 192 1.79 -13.20 -1.86
CA SER A 192 2.86 -12.30 -2.32
C SER A 192 2.48 -11.52 -3.58
N ILE A 193 1.32 -11.80 -4.18
CA ILE A 193 0.85 -11.12 -5.39
C ILE A 193 0.17 -9.81 -5.00
N VAL A 194 0.76 -8.69 -5.40
CA VAL A 194 0.15 -7.36 -5.28
C VAL A 194 -0.58 -7.05 -6.58
N ARG A 195 -1.87 -6.70 -6.49
CA ARG A 195 -2.68 -6.32 -7.65
C ARG A 195 -2.98 -4.83 -7.60
N GLY A 196 -2.90 -4.17 -8.74
CA GLY A 196 -3.18 -2.75 -8.83
C GLY A 196 -3.10 -2.25 -10.27
N ILE A 197 -3.26 -0.95 -10.43
CA ILE A 197 -3.16 -0.28 -11.73
C ILE A 197 -1.83 0.46 -11.87
N GLU A 198 -1.43 0.68 -13.11
CA GLU A 198 -0.43 1.66 -13.54
C GLU A 198 -0.97 2.36 -14.80
N TRP A 199 -0.52 3.58 -15.07
CA TRP A 199 -0.90 4.34 -16.27
C TRP A 199 0.35 4.87 -16.97
N ASP A 200 0.24 5.07 -18.28
CA ASP A 200 1.37 5.51 -19.10
C ASP A 200 1.65 7.01 -18.86
N ARG A 201 0.61 7.84 -18.64
CA ARG A 201 0.74 9.27 -18.36
C ARG A 201 -0.36 9.79 -17.43
N GLY A 202 0.03 10.65 -16.48
CA GLY A 202 -0.90 11.34 -15.56
C GLY A 202 -0.94 12.85 -15.83
N ILE A 203 -2.13 13.41 -16.04
CA ILE A 203 -2.35 14.85 -16.24
C ILE A 203 -3.06 15.41 -15.01
N TYR A 204 -2.35 16.16 -14.18
CA TYR A 204 -2.86 16.68 -12.91
C TYR A 204 -3.62 17.99 -13.11
N LEU A 205 -4.86 18.02 -12.62
CA LEU A 205 -5.81 19.12 -12.82
C LEU A 205 -6.01 20.01 -11.58
N GLY A 206 -5.33 19.68 -10.47
CA GLY A 206 -5.47 20.38 -9.19
C GLY A 206 -6.55 19.78 -8.30
N ASN A 207 -7.01 20.55 -7.31
CA ASN A 207 -7.92 20.08 -6.25
C ASN A 207 -9.26 20.82 -6.24
N ASP A 208 -9.45 21.82 -7.12
CA ASP A 208 -10.71 22.56 -7.22
C ASP A 208 -11.53 22.05 -8.41
N LEU A 209 -12.55 21.26 -8.13
CA LEU A 209 -13.42 20.70 -9.16
C LEU A 209 -14.18 21.78 -9.95
N SER A 210 -14.38 22.97 -9.37
CA SER A 210 -15.10 24.06 -10.04
C SER A 210 -14.31 24.71 -11.18
N GLU A 211 -12.98 24.58 -11.16
CA GLU A 211 -12.08 25.05 -12.21
C GLU A 211 -11.90 24.01 -13.33
N ILE A 212 -12.42 22.78 -13.15
CA ILE A 212 -12.25 21.67 -14.08
C ILE A 212 -13.47 21.55 -14.99
N SER A 213 -13.26 21.73 -16.30
CA SER A 213 -14.31 21.58 -17.30
C SER A 213 -14.49 20.10 -17.69
N ILE A 214 -15.50 19.44 -17.13
CA ILE A 214 -15.86 18.05 -17.46
C ILE A 214 -16.22 17.89 -18.94
N ASP A 215 -16.97 18.83 -19.51
CA ASP A 215 -17.35 18.82 -20.94
C ASP A 215 -16.11 18.83 -21.85
N SER A 216 -15.07 19.59 -21.47
CA SER A 216 -13.82 19.64 -22.23
C SER A 216 -13.08 18.30 -22.16
N ILE A 217 -13.04 17.68 -20.98
CA ILE A 217 -12.42 16.37 -20.78
C ILE A 217 -13.14 15.30 -21.61
N GLN A 218 -14.47 15.25 -21.56
CA GLN A 218 -15.24 14.29 -22.36
C GLN A 218 -14.98 14.47 -23.85
N LYS A 219 -14.98 15.71 -24.34
CA LYS A 219 -14.74 16.00 -25.75
C LYS A 219 -13.33 15.61 -26.21
N GLU A 220 -12.33 15.72 -25.36
CA GLU A 220 -10.94 15.41 -25.71
C GLU A 220 -10.62 13.92 -25.58
N TYR A 221 -11.09 13.26 -24.51
CA TYR A 221 -10.66 11.91 -24.14
C TYR A 221 -11.72 10.82 -24.41
N ALA A 222 -13.00 11.18 -24.48
CA ALA A 222 -14.10 10.23 -24.72
C ALA A 222 -14.57 10.20 -26.19
N ALA A 223 -13.96 11.01 -27.07
CA ALA A 223 -14.33 11.12 -28.49
C ALA A 223 -14.16 9.82 -29.33
N GLY A 224 -13.66 8.73 -28.72
CA GLY A 224 -13.58 7.41 -29.35
C GLY A 224 -14.74 6.46 -29.04
N HIS A 225 -15.71 6.82 -28.18
CA HIS A 225 -16.78 5.91 -27.74
C HIS A 225 -18.04 5.91 -28.63
N GLU A 226 -18.19 6.83 -29.58
CA GLU A 226 -19.40 6.91 -30.43
C GLU A 226 -19.38 6.00 -31.69
N ALA A 227 -18.36 5.17 -31.91
CA ALA A 227 -18.26 4.34 -33.13
C ALA A 227 -18.69 2.87 -32.95
N GLY A 228 -19.69 2.57 -32.11
CA GLY A 228 -20.06 1.17 -31.82
C GLY A 228 -21.51 0.86 -31.45
N TRP A 229 -22.42 1.84 -31.49
CA TRP A 229 -23.86 1.59 -31.32
C TRP A 229 -24.58 1.94 -32.62
N ASP A 230 -24.41 1.09 -33.64
CA ASP A 230 -25.32 1.07 -34.77
C ASP A 230 -26.69 0.57 -34.28
N GLU A 231 -27.58 1.52 -33.99
CA GLU A 231 -29.02 1.33 -34.00
C GLU A 231 -29.47 0.95 -35.43
N ASN A 232 -29.20 -0.29 -35.86
CA ASN A 232 -29.75 -0.87 -37.09
C ASN A 232 -29.80 -2.41 -37.02
N SER A 233 -30.29 -2.95 -35.91
CA SER A 233 -30.82 -4.32 -35.89
C SER A 233 -32.28 -4.33 -35.46
N MET A 234 -33.09 -3.65 -36.25
CA MET A 234 -34.49 -4.04 -36.43
C MET A 234 -34.69 -4.41 -37.90
N ASP A 235 -35.30 -5.57 -38.07
CA ASP A 235 -35.93 -6.12 -39.27
C ASP A 235 -34.99 -6.75 -40.32
N GLU A 236 -34.94 -8.09 -40.37
CA GLU A 236 -35.87 -8.86 -41.20
C GLU A 236 -35.75 -10.36 -40.93
N GLU A 237 -36.91 -11.00 -40.77
CA GLU A 237 -37.12 -12.43 -40.83
C GLU A 237 -36.57 -13.03 -42.13
N GLN A 238 -35.98 -14.22 -42.08
CA GLN A 238 -36.27 -15.23 -43.10
C GLN A 238 -35.97 -16.65 -42.61
N GLU A 239 -37.06 -17.41 -42.50
CA GLU A 239 -37.10 -18.87 -42.49
C GLU A 239 -36.28 -19.46 -43.64
N CYS A 240 -35.52 -20.52 -43.36
CA CYS A 240 -35.20 -21.64 -44.25
C CYS A 240 -34.70 -22.83 -43.42
#